data_AF-A0A6J6F2A9-F1
#
_entry.id   AF-A0A6J6F2A9-F1
#
_cell.length_a   1.000
_cell.length_b   1.000
_cell.length_c   1.000
_cell.angle_alpha   90.00
_cell.angle_beta   90.00
_cell.angle_gamma   90.00
#
_symmetry.space_group_name_H-M   'P 1'
#
loop_
_entity.id
_entity.type
_entity.pdbx_description
1 polymer ?
#
loop_
_entity_poly.entity_id
_entity_poly.type
_entity_poly.pdbx_seq_one_letter_code
_entity_poly.pdbx_strand_id
1 'polypeptide(L)'
;MENELTIIAIILAGLAVNYLWVYPKIAGDDVRKMAWLDAALSLLVFGIVAIFFFGSDERFNLLGFETNWAIFTLVVGVVIELPLFYWYLKARGLGNQYREAFGFGARDKETNWFTSTSVKSVEKQLNDTKWDGLRTPKAKRILVIGSNLVILFGTGFLFGVGDNLWSSYAVIHIILIFAFWFLLRQSVRLVADAPDAALDERMIAERDRSYFEAYRLLGGLILTLATALMVFAIISDARNTSVDAFYYNLELTWPQVQGLFWITFGYAMMLPSMAMAWRQTRRQQQHL
;
A
#
# COMPACT_ATOMS: atom_id res chain seq x y z
N MET A 1 6.72 -32.81 19.82
CA MET A 1 8.19 -32.68 19.68
C MET A 1 8.76 -33.52 18.55
N GLU A 2 8.36 -34.78 18.37
CA GLU A 2 8.88 -35.62 17.28
C GLU A 2 8.54 -35.06 15.89
N ASN A 3 7.30 -34.60 15.70
CA ASN A 3 6.82 -34.09 14.40
C ASN A 3 7.43 -32.73 14.02
N GLU A 4 7.67 -31.84 14.99
CA GLU A 4 8.39 -30.57 14.77
C GLU A 4 9.81 -30.83 14.28
N LEU A 5 10.51 -31.81 14.88
CA LEU A 5 11.85 -32.22 14.47
C LEU A 5 11.85 -32.81 13.07
N THR A 6 10.82 -33.57 12.69
CA THR A 6 10.65 -34.09 11.33
C THR A 6 10.55 -32.95 10.32
N ILE A 7 9.69 -31.94 10.56
CA ILE A 7 9.56 -30.78 9.66
C ILE A 7 10.89 -30.03 9.56
N ILE A 8 11.57 -29.78 10.68
CA ILE A 8 12.89 -29.12 10.69
C ILE A 8 13.91 -29.93 9.88
N ALA A 9 13.94 -31.26 10.03
CA ALA A 9 14.84 -32.12 9.29
C ALA A 9 14.57 -32.08 7.78
N ILE A 10 13.30 -32.06 7.35
CA ILE A 10 12.90 -31.95 5.94
C ILE A 10 13.36 -30.58 5.39
N ILE A 11 13.14 -29.49 6.12
CA ILE A 11 13.59 -28.14 5.74
C ILE A 11 15.12 -28.12 5.60
N LEU A 12 15.86 -28.62 6.59
CA LEU A 12 17.32 -28.64 6.57
C LEU A 12 17.87 -29.49 5.42
N ALA A 13 17.25 -30.63 5.11
CA ALA A 13 17.61 -31.45 3.96
C ALA A 13 17.39 -30.71 2.63
N GLY A 14 16.24 -30.03 2.47
CA GLY A 14 15.95 -29.19 1.32
C GLY A 14 16.95 -28.06 1.15
N LEU A 15 17.24 -27.33 2.23
CA LEU A 15 18.24 -26.26 2.23
C LEU A 15 19.65 -26.80 1.92
N ALA A 16 20.05 -27.95 2.46
CA ALA A 16 21.33 -28.57 2.13
C ALA A 16 21.45 -28.85 0.62
N VAL A 17 20.39 -29.38 0.00
CA VAL A 17 20.34 -29.59 -1.46
C VAL A 17 20.45 -28.26 -2.22
N ASN A 18 19.73 -27.22 -1.77
CA ASN A 18 19.76 -25.90 -2.40
C ASN A 18 21.16 -25.30 -2.38
N TYR A 19 21.74 -25.16 -1.20
CA TYR A 19 22.98 -24.40 -1.00
C TYR A 19 24.24 -25.17 -1.41
N LEU A 20 24.26 -26.50 -1.27
CA LEU A 20 25.44 -27.31 -1.61
C LEU A 20 25.46 -27.75 -3.08
N TRP A 21 24.30 -27.93 -3.71
CA TRP A 21 24.23 -28.50 -5.06
C TRP A 21 23.51 -27.62 -6.08
N VAL A 22 22.26 -27.24 -5.81
CA VAL A 22 21.43 -26.58 -6.83
C VAL A 22 21.94 -25.18 -7.14
N TYR A 23 22.17 -24.32 -6.15
CA TYR A 23 22.66 -22.97 -6.43
C TYR A 23 24.06 -22.98 -7.07
N PRO A 24 25.06 -23.74 -6.56
CA PRO A 24 26.38 -23.73 -7.16
C PRO A 24 26.42 -24.27 -8.59
N LYS A 25 25.65 -25.32 -8.92
CA LYS A 25 25.72 -25.96 -10.25
C LYS A 25 24.72 -25.40 -11.26
N ILE A 26 23.54 -24.96 -10.83
CA ILE A 26 22.44 -24.59 -11.72
C ILE A 26 22.25 -23.08 -11.78
N ALA A 27 22.22 -22.38 -10.65
CA ALA A 27 22.03 -20.93 -10.60
C ALA A 27 23.29 -20.16 -11.00
N GLY A 28 24.47 -20.63 -10.56
CA GLY A 28 25.73 -19.94 -10.79
C GLY A 28 25.73 -18.55 -10.16
N ASP A 29 25.94 -17.52 -10.97
CA ASP A 29 25.92 -16.10 -10.57
C ASP A 29 24.63 -15.38 -10.96
N ASP A 30 23.66 -16.07 -11.60
CA ASP A 30 22.38 -15.47 -11.96
C ASP A 30 21.42 -15.44 -10.76
N VAL A 31 21.25 -14.25 -10.19
CA VAL A 31 20.41 -14.02 -9.02
C VAL A 31 18.91 -14.23 -9.29
N ARG A 32 18.42 -13.94 -10.50
CA ARG A 32 17.01 -14.16 -10.84
C ARG A 32 16.70 -15.63 -10.95
N LYS A 33 17.62 -16.39 -11.55
CA LYS A 33 17.52 -17.85 -11.63
C LYS A 33 17.59 -18.49 -10.24
N MET A 34 18.46 -17.99 -9.36
CA MET A 34 18.57 -18.44 -7.98
C MET A 34 17.26 -18.28 -7.21
N ALA A 35 16.59 -17.13 -7.32
CA ALA A 35 15.33 -16.89 -6.63
C ALA A 35 14.17 -17.73 -7.17
N TRP A 36 14.13 -17.99 -8.48
CA TRP A 36 13.15 -18.92 -9.06
C TRP A 36 13.37 -20.37 -8.59
N LEU A 37 14.63 -20.81 -8.54
CA LEU A 37 14.99 -22.13 -8.02
C LEU A 37 14.64 -22.25 -6.54
N ASP A 38 14.89 -21.19 -5.77
CA ASP A 38 14.54 -21.14 -4.37
C ASP A 38 13.02 -21.29 -4.15
N ALA A 39 12.21 -20.48 -4.81
CA ALA A 39 10.76 -20.57 -4.72
C ALA A 39 10.22 -21.95 -5.13
N ALA A 40 10.77 -22.55 -6.19
CA ALA A 40 10.38 -23.87 -6.65
C ALA A 40 10.74 -24.98 -5.65
N LEU A 41 11.93 -24.92 -5.04
CA LEU A 41 12.41 -25.92 -4.10
C LEU A 41 11.73 -25.77 -2.74
N SER A 42 11.48 -24.54 -2.30
CA SER A 42 10.69 -24.26 -1.10
C SER A 42 9.24 -24.76 -1.25
N LEU A 43 8.64 -24.63 -2.45
CA LEU A 43 7.33 -25.22 -2.75
C LEU A 43 7.37 -26.76 -2.76
N LEU A 44 8.46 -27.36 -3.24
CA LEU A 44 8.66 -28.81 -3.19
C LEU A 44 8.78 -29.30 -1.74
N VAL A 45 9.60 -28.65 -0.92
CA VAL A 45 9.73 -28.93 0.52
C VAL A 45 8.37 -28.81 1.21
N PHE A 46 7.64 -27.73 0.93
CA PHE A 46 6.30 -27.52 1.46
C PHE A 46 5.31 -28.62 1.02
N GLY A 47 5.40 -29.08 -0.23
CA GLY A 47 4.62 -30.20 -0.75
C GLY A 47 4.96 -31.53 -0.08
N ILE A 48 6.24 -31.80 0.22
CA ILE A 48 6.65 -32.98 0.99
C ILE A 48 6.04 -32.93 2.38
N VAL A 49 6.17 -31.80 3.09
CA VAL A 49 5.57 -31.66 4.42
C VAL A 49 4.05 -31.82 4.36
N ALA A 50 3.39 -31.27 3.32
CA ALA A 50 1.97 -31.49 3.10
C ALA A 50 1.64 -32.98 2.99
N ILE A 51 2.39 -33.79 2.23
CA ILE A 51 2.10 -35.23 2.11
C ILE A 51 2.08 -35.95 3.47
N PHE A 52 2.93 -35.54 4.42
CA PHE A 52 2.99 -36.14 5.75
C PHE A 52 1.88 -35.68 6.70
N PHE A 53 1.46 -34.41 6.61
CA PHE A 53 0.59 -33.77 7.61
C PHE A 53 -0.72 -33.21 7.04
N PHE A 54 -1.01 -33.46 5.76
CA PHE A 54 -2.26 -33.02 5.13
C PHE A 54 -3.44 -33.81 5.68
N GLY A 55 -4.38 -33.10 6.31
CA GLY A 55 -5.53 -33.71 6.98
C GLY A 55 -5.23 -34.25 8.38
N SER A 56 -4.04 -34.00 8.94
CA SER A 56 -3.79 -34.26 10.35
C SER A 56 -4.25 -33.08 11.22
N ASP A 57 -4.84 -33.39 12.38
CA ASP A 57 -5.23 -32.39 13.41
C ASP A 57 -4.08 -32.07 14.38
N GLU A 58 -2.84 -32.27 13.93
CA GLU A 58 -1.66 -32.06 14.76
C GLU A 58 -1.36 -30.58 14.95
N ARG A 59 -1.04 -30.21 16.20
CA ARG A 59 -0.69 -28.85 16.58
C ARG A 59 0.82 -28.73 16.78
N PHE A 60 1.41 -27.71 16.16
CA PHE A 60 2.84 -27.44 16.20
C PHE A 60 3.10 -26.22 17.08
N ASN A 61 4.03 -26.36 18.02
CA ASN A 61 4.40 -25.28 18.93
C ASN A 61 5.48 -24.39 18.31
N LEU A 62 5.11 -23.15 17.98
CA LEU A 62 6.02 -22.11 17.52
C LEU A 62 6.22 -21.08 18.64
N LEU A 63 7.32 -21.20 19.40
CA LEU A 63 7.71 -20.24 20.45
C LEU A 63 6.59 -19.96 21.49
N GLY A 64 5.79 -20.97 21.82
CA GLY A 64 4.67 -20.87 22.77
C GLY A 64 3.29 -20.69 22.12
N PHE A 65 3.22 -20.55 20.79
CA PHE A 65 1.96 -20.46 20.04
C PHE A 65 1.66 -21.77 19.32
N GLU A 66 0.42 -22.24 19.41
CA GLU A 66 -0.03 -23.41 18.65
C GLU A 66 -0.43 -22.99 17.22
N THR A 67 0.20 -23.62 16.24
CA THR A 67 -0.03 -23.36 14.81
C THR A 67 -0.25 -24.67 14.04
N ASN A 68 -0.78 -24.57 12.83
CA ASN A 68 -0.86 -25.71 11.90
C ASN A 68 0.50 -25.96 11.22
N TRP A 69 0.65 -27.13 10.60
CA TRP A 69 1.88 -27.54 9.91
C TRP A 69 2.32 -26.52 8.83
N ALA A 70 1.38 -25.89 8.14
CA ALA A 70 1.65 -24.96 7.05
C ALA A 70 2.33 -23.68 7.55
N ILE A 71 1.77 -23.04 8.58
CA ILE A 71 2.32 -21.83 9.20
C ILE A 71 3.65 -22.17 9.86
N PHE A 72 3.73 -23.29 10.58
CA PHE A 72 4.97 -23.72 11.21
C PHE A 72 6.11 -23.89 10.20
N THR A 73 5.86 -24.60 9.10
CA THR A 73 6.84 -24.85 8.03
C THR A 73 7.31 -23.56 7.38
N LEU A 74 6.39 -22.64 7.08
CA LEU A 74 6.71 -21.36 6.45
C LEU A 74 7.61 -20.52 7.36
N VAL A 75 7.22 -20.34 8.63
CA VAL A 75 7.97 -19.48 9.55
C VAL A 75 9.34 -20.07 9.85
N VAL A 76 9.42 -21.36 10.18
CA VAL A 76 10.69 -22.02 10.49
C VAL A 76 11.61 -22.04 9.27
N GLY A 77 11.07 -22.32 8.08
CA GLY A 77 11.81 -22.28 6.81
C GLY A 77 12.46 -20.92 6.60
N VAL A 78 11.67 -19.84 6.68
CA VAL A 78 12.17 -18.46 6.50
C VAL A 78 13.23 -18.09 7.55
N VAL A 79 13.02 -18.45 8.82
CA VAL A 79 13.96 -18.12 9.91
C VAL A 79 15.32 -18.79 9.72
N ILE A 80 15.33 -20.04 9.23
CA ILE A 80 16.58 -20.78 8.98
C ILE A 80 17.23 -20.34 7.67
N GLU A 81 16.43 -20.08 6.64
CA GLU A 81 16.92 -19.79 5.29
C GLU A 81 17.53 -18.39 5.19
N LEU A 82 16.91 -17.35 5.76
CA LEU A 82 17.38 -15.97 5.61
C LEU A 82 18.85 -15.74 6.02
N PRO A 83 19.33 -16.26 7.18
CA PRO A 83 20.75 -16.19 7.54
C PRO A 83 21.67 -16.91 6.54
N LEU A 84 21.28 -18.10 6.08
CA LEU A 84 22.05 -18.88 5.11
C LEU A 84 22.13 -18.15 3.77
N PHE A 85 21.02 -17.61 3.30
CA PHE A 85 20.93 -16.82 2.08
C PHE A 85 21.84 -15.60 2.13
N TYR A 86 21.78 -14.86 3.24
CA TYR A 86 22.63 -13.69 3.46
C TYR A 86 24.13 -14.06 3.41
N TRP A 87 24.54 -15.13 4.08
CA TRP A 87 25.93 -15.59 4.07
C TRP A 87 26.37 -16.08 2.69
N TYR A 88 25.49 -16.78 1.98
CA TYR A 88 25.75 -17.25 0.63
C TYR A 88 25.98 -16.10 -0.36
N LEU A 89 25.09 -15.10 -0.38
CA LEU A 89 25.25 -13.90 -1.21
C LEU A 89 26.54 -13.14 -0.88
N LYS A 90 26.86 -13.01 0.42
CA LYS A 90 28.09 -12.36 0.88
C LYS A 90 29.34 -13.11 0.42
N ALA A 91 29.35 -14.43 0.53
CA ALA A 91 30.47 -15.28 0.11
C ALA A 91 30.74 -15.21 -1.40
N ARG A 92 29.70 -14.98 -2.22
CA ARG A 92 29.82 -14.87 -3.68
C ARG A 92 29.91 -13.44 -4.22
N GLY A 93 29.84 -12.43 -3.36
CA GLY A 93 29.84 -11.03 -3.80
C GLY A 93 28.58 -10.62 -4.59
N LEU A 94 27.51 -11.43 -4.56
CA LEU A 94 26.27 -11.22 -5.33
C LEU A 94 25.32 -10.20 -4.68
N GLY A 95 25.71 -9.57 -3.57
CA GLY A 95 24.85 -8.65 -2.82
C GLY A 95 24.36 -7.44 -3.62
N ASN A 96 25.20 -6.86 -4.47
CA ASN A 96 24.80 -5.71 -5.31
C ASN A 96 23.84 -6.15 -6.42
N GLN A 97 24.14 -7.26 -7.11
CA GLN A 97 23.27 -7.83 -8.14
C GLN A 97 21.91 -8.25 -7.59
N TYR A 98 21.86 -8.83 -6.37
CA TYR A 98 20.62 -9.15 -5.67
C TYR A 98 19.81 -7.89 -5.37
N ARG A 99 20.45 -6.87 -4.82
CA ARG A 99 19.80 -5.59 -4.54
C ARG A 99 19.21 -5.00 -5.82
N GLU A 100 19.95 -4.96 -6.91
CA GLU A 100 19.46 -4.46 -8.21
C GLU A 100 18.31 -5.31 -8.77
N ALA A 101 18.45 -6.64 -8.75
CA ALA A 101 17.45 -7.56 -9.28
C ALA A 101 16.09 -7.45 -8.58
N PHE A 102 16.10 -7.15 -7.28
CA PHE A 102 14.90 -7.01 -6.45
C PHE A 102 14.54 -5.55 -6.11
N GLY A 103 15.19 -4.57 -6.74
CA GLY A 103 14.88 -3.15 -6.57
C GLY A 103 15.28 -2.54 -5.21
N PHE A 104 16.11 -3.24 -4.44
CA PHE A 104 16.78 -2.75 -3.22
C PHE A 104 18.12 -2.07 -3.50
N GLY A 105 18.62 -2.11 -4.73
CA GLY A 105 19.88 -1.52 -5.18
C GLY A 105 19.64 -0.15 -5.76
N ALA A 106 20.47 0.82 -5.34
CA ALA A 106 20.50 2.22 -5.75
C ALA A 106 19.35 2.63 -6.71
N ARG A 107 18.13 2.70 -6.15
CA ARG A 107 17.14 3.67 -6.63
C ARG A 107 17.89 4.99 -6.69
N ASP A 108 17.80 5.70 -7.82
CA ASP A 108 18.29 7.08 -7.92
C ASP A 108 18.04 7.77 -6.58
N LYS A 109 19.07 8.44 -6.05
CA LYS A 109 19.10 9.05 -4.70
C LYS A 109 17.93 10.01 -4.42
N GLU A 110 17.09 10.28 -5.40
CA GLU A 110 15.93 11.17 -5.37
C GLU A 110 14.59 10.43 -5.40
N THR A 111 14.58 9.10 -5.38
CA THR A 111 13.34 8.31 -5.21
C THR A 111 13.03 8.21 -3.71
N ASN A 112 12.33 9.21 -3.16
CA ASN A 112 11.84 9.13 -1.79
C ASN A 112 10.77 8.03 -1.73
N TRP A 113 10.75 7.19 -0.68
CA TRP A 113 9.78 6.08 -0.60
C TRP A 113 8.31 6.56 -0.56
N PHE A 114 8.11 7.81 -0.15
CA PHE A 114 6.84 8.53 -0.20
C PHE A 114 6.47 9.05 -1.60
N THR A 115 7.45 9.45 -2.40
CA THR A 115 7.25 9.82 -3.81
C THR A 115 7.29 8.53 -4.62
N SER A 116 6.14 7.87 -4.75
CA SER A 116 5.94 6.61 -5.50
C SER A 116 6.26 6.70 -7.01
N THR A 117 7.19 7.55 -7.43
CA THR A 117 7.41 8.00 -8.80
C THR A 117 8.89 8.32 -8.99
N SER A 118 9.51 7.73 -10.01
CA SER A 118 10.92 7.98 -10.36
C SER A 118 11.04 9.15 -11.34
N VAL A 119 12.20 9.82 -11.36
CA VAL A 119 12.51 10.91 -12.31
C VAL A 119 12.17 10.51 -13.75
N LYS A 120 12.66 9.35 -14.19
CA LYS A 120 12.39 8.77 -15.52
C LYS A 120 10.89 8.61 -15.81
N SER A 121 10.08 8.26 -14.82
CA SER A 121 8.64 8.11 -15.01
C SER A 121 7.92 9.46 -15.17
N VAL A 122 8.39 10.50 -14.48
CA VAL A 122 7.88 11.87 -14.62
C VAL A 122 8.26 12.43 -15.98
N GLU A 123 9.54 12.34 -16.37
CA GLU A 123 10.01 12.80 -17.69
C GLU A 123 9.25 12.14 -18.83
N LYS A 124 9.05 10.82 -18.75
CA LYS A 124 8.22 10.08 -19.71
C LYS A 124 6.81 10.64 -19.76
N GLN A 125 6.21 10.90 -18.60
CA GLN A 125 4.84 11.39 -18.51
C GLN A 125 4.68 12.83 -19.02
N LEU A 126 5.69 13.67 -18.81
CA LEU A 126 5.72 15.05 -19.32
C LEU A 126 5.72 15.09 -20.85
N ASN A 127 6.41 14.14 -21.48
CA ASN A 127 6.53 14.02 -22.93
C ASN A 127 5.45 13.13 -23.58
N ASP A 128 4.68 12.37 -22.79
CA ASP A 128 3.62 11.49 -23.30
C ASP A 128 2.38 12.29 -23.72
N THR A 129 1.82 11.99 -24.90
CA THR A 129 0.58 12.59 -25.45
C THR A 129 -0.64 11.69 -25.31
N LYS A 130 -0.47 10.42 -24.93
CA LYS A 130 -1.56 9.43 -24.81
C LYS A 130 -2.72 9.91 -23.94
N TRP A 131 -2.42 10.69 -22.91
CA TRP A 131 -3.38 11.17 -21.91
C TRP A 131 -3.88 12.60 -22.14
N ASP A 132 -3.63 13.20 -23.30
CA ASP A 132 -3.99 14.61 -23.55
C ASP A 132 -5.49 14.89 -23.40
N GLY A 133 -6.35 13.91 -23.68
CA GLY A 133 -7.80 14.03 -23.44
C GLY A 133 -8.15 14.31 -21.97
N LEU A 134 -7.43 13.70 -21.02
CA LEU A 134 -7.62 13.94 -19.57
C LEU A 134 -7.03 15.28 -19.11
N ARG A 135 -6.18 15.90 -19.92
CA ARG A 135 -5.46 17.13 -19.56
C ARG A 135 -6.23 18.41 -19.92
N THR A 136 -7.35 18.27 -20.63
CA THR A 136 -8.23 19.38 -20.96
C THR A 136 -8.89 19.99 -19.70
N PRO A 137 -9.20 21.30 -19.69
CA PRO A 137 -9.79 21.94 -18.51
C PRO A 137 -11.15 21.34 -18.14
N LYS A 138 -11.94 20.90 -19.13
CA LYS A 138 -13.21 20.21 -18.88
C LYS A 138 -12.99 18.84 -18.22
N ALA A 139 -12.08 18.02 -18.74
CA ALA A 139 -11.80 16.70 -18.18
C ALA A 139 -11.25 16.79 -16.76
N LYS A 140 -10.31 17.72 -16.49
CA LYS A 140 -9.79 17.97 -15.13
C LYS A 140 -10.91 18.35 -14.15
N ARG A 141 -11.85 19.21 -14.57
CA ARG A 141 -13.00 19.58 -13.74
C ARG A 141 -13.90 18.38 -13.44
N ILE A 142 -14.16 17.53 -14.44
CA ILE A 142 -14.93 16.30 -14.28
C ILE A 142 -14.21 15.33 -13.33
N LEU A 143 -12.88 15.19 -13.43
CA LEU A 143 -12.11 14.33 -12.54
C LEU A 143 -12.15 14.81 -11.09
N VAL A 144 -11.99 16.12 -10.85
CA VAL A 144 -12.07 16.71 -9.50
C VAL A 144 -13.47 16.54 -8.91
N ILE A 145 -14.52 16.80 -9.69
CA ILE A 145 -15.90 16.65 -9.21
C ILE A 145 -16.23 15.16 -8.99
N GLY A 146 -15.92 14.31 -9.97
CA GLY A 146 -16.18 12.87 -9.92
C GLY A 146 -15.47 12.16 -8.77
N SER A 147 -14.21 12.54 -8.49
CA SER A 147 -13.49 12.00 -7.34
C SER A 147 -14.11 12.40 -6.00
N ASN A 148 -14.52 13.66 -5.83
CA ASN A 148 -15.24 14.08 -4.63
C ASN A 148 -16.59 13.35 -4.50
N LEU A 149 -17.32 13.18 -5.60
CA LEU A 149 -18.56 12.40 -5.61
C LEU A 149 -18.31 10.97 -5.18
N VAL A 150 -17.31 10.27 -5.74
CA VAL A 150 -16.99 8.89 -5.36
C VAL A 150 -16.66 8.78 -3.88
N ILE A 151 -15.79 9.66 -3.36
CA ILE A 151 -15.36 9.62 -1.96
C ILE A 151 -16.54 9.91 -1.03
N LEU A 152 -17.25 11.02 -1.24
CA LEU A 152 -18.31 11.46 -0.33
C LEU A 152 -19.56 10.58 -0.44
N PHE A 153 -20.00 10.25 -1.66
CA PHE A 153 -21.16 9.39 -1.87
C PHE A 153 -20.89 7.98 -1.38
N GLY A 154 -19.74 7.39 -1.72
CA GLY A 154 -19.44 6.03 -1.27
C GLY A 154 -19.26 5.94 0.23
N THR A 155 -18.66 6.95 0.87
CA THR A 155 -18.60 7.04 2.34
C THR A 155 -20.00 7.16 2.93
N GLY A 156 -20.82 8.09 2.43
CA GLY A 156 -22.21 8.27 2.89
C GLY A 156 -23.07 7.02 2.71
N PHE A 157 -22.89 6.31 1.59
CA PHE A 157 -23.56 5.03 1.31
C PHE A 157 -23.18 3.97 2.35
N LEU A 158 -21.89 3.79 2.65
CA LEU A 158 -21.45 2.81 3.66
C LEU A 158 -21.96 3.16 5.06
N PHE A 159 -22.03 4.46 5.37
CA PHE A 159 -22.61 4.93 6.62
C PHE A 159 -24.11 4.68 6.74
N GLY A 160 -24.86 4.88 5.65
CA GLY A 160 -26.31 4.71 5.62
C GLY A 160 -26.77 3.26 5.55
N VAL A 161 -26.01 2.39 4.87
CA VAL A 161 -26.35 0.96 4.73
C VAL A 161 -26.04 0.17 6.00
N GLY A 162 -24.98 0.54 6.74
CA GLY A 162 -24.56 -0.19 7.93
C GLY A 162 -24.16 -1.64 7.64
N ASP A 163 -24.29 -2.52 8.64
CA ASP A 163 -23.94 -3.94 8.51
C ASP A 163 -25.04 -4.73 7.76
N ASN A 164 -24.95 -4.72 6.44
CA ASN A 164 -25.91 -5.37 5.54
C ASN A 164 -25.17 -5.96 4.32
N LEU A 165 -25.79 -6.88 3.58
CA LEU A 165 -25.27 -7.47 2.34
C LEU A 165 -24.85 -6.42 1.30
N TRP A 166 -25.56 -5.29 1.24
CA TRP A 166 -25.24 -4.16 0.37
C TRP A 166 -23.89 -3.49 0.69
N SER A 167 -23.34 -3.72 1.88
CA SER A 167 -22.00 -3.25 2.24
C SER A 167 -20.89 -3.91 1.40
N SER A 168 -21.16 -5.07 0.76
CA SER A 168 -20.23 -5.71 -0.18
C SER A 168 -19.86 -4.81 -1.37
N TYR A 169 -20.72 -3.84 -1.73
CA TYR A 169 -20.39 -2.82 -2.73
C TYR A 169 -19.28 -1.86 -2.30
N ALA A 170 -18.78 -1.93 -1.06
CA ALA A 170 -17.56 -1.26 -0.63
C ALA A 170 -16.36 -1.57 -1.55
N VAL A 171 -16.29 -2.77 -2.13
CA VAL A 171 -15.22 -3.14 -3.07
C VAL A 171 -15.25 -2.25 -4.32
N ILE A 172 -16.45 -1.92 -4.83
CA ILE A 172 -16.60 -1.01 -5.98
C ILE A 172 -16.13 0.39 -5.59
N HIS A 173 -16.48 0.86 -4.40
CA HIS A 173 -16.02 2.16 -3.88
C HIS A 173 -14.49 2.24 -3.84
N ILE A 174 -13.83 1.20 -3.32
CA ILE A 174 -12.36 1.10 -3.28
C ILE A 174 -11.76 1.15 -4.68
N ILE A 175 -12.29 0.34 -5.61
CA ILE A 175 -11.83 0.31 -7.01
C ILE A 175 -11.96 1.70 -7.66
N LEU A 176 -13.08 2.39 -7.43
CA LEU A 176 -13.30 3.73 -7.96
C LEU A 176 -12.34 4.76 -7.35
N ILE A 177 -12.03 4.68 -6.04
CA ILE A 177 -11.01 5.53 -5.41
C ILE A 177 -9.67 5.36 -6.11
N PHE A 178 -9.22 4.11 -6.29
CA PHE A 178 -7.95 3.85 -6.97
C PHE A 178 -7.97 4.29 -8.45
N ALA A 179 -9.09 4.09 -9.15
CA ALA A 179 -9.25 4.53 -10.53
C ALA A 179 -9.15 6.06 -10.65
N PHE A 180 -9.89 6.82 -9.83
CA PHE A 180 -9.82 8.28 -9.83
C PHE A 180 -8.46 8.80 -9.35
N TRP A 181 -7.85 8.16 -8.36
CA TRP A 181 -6.50 8.49 -7.92
C TRP A 181 -5.50 8.37 -9.07
N PHE A 182 -5.55 7.24 -9.79
CA PHE A 182 -4.70 7.04 -10.96
C PHE A 182 -4.97 8.08 -12.05
N LEU A 183 -6.24 8.29 -12.43
CA LEU A 183 -6.61 9.23 -13.50
C LEU A 183 -6.25 10.69 -13.17
N LEU A 184 -6.43 11.13 -11.93
CA LEU A 184 -6.02 12.45 -11.49
C LEU A 184 -4.52 12.64 -11.63
N ARG A 185 -3.72 11.65 -11.20
CA ARG A 185 -2.27 11.67 -11.36
C ARG A 185 -1.82 11.75 -12.82
N GLN A 186 -2.49 11.02 -13.71
CA GLN A 186 -2.24 11.12 -15.15
C GLN A 186 -2.61 12.52 -15.70
N SER A 187 -3.71 13.12 -15.23
CA SER A 187 -4.18 14.43 -15.68
C SER A 187 -3.25 15.60 -15.33
N VAL A 188 -2.49 15.47 -14.23
CA VAL A 188 -1.49 16.45 -13.78
C VAL A 188 -0.05 16.04 -14.12
N ARG A 189 0.13 15.04 -15.01
CA ARG A 189 1.43 14.55 -15.47
C ARG A 189 2.37 14.10 -14.34
N LEU A 190 1.81 13.55 -13.27
CA LEU A 190 2.56 13.14 -12.06
C LEU A 190 3.30 14.28 -11.33
N VAL A 191 3.12 15.55 -11.74
CA VAL A 191 3.84 16.69 -11.16
C VAL A 191 3.57 16.85 -9.66
N ALA A 192 2.39 16.43 -9.19
CA ALA A 192 2.09 16.40 -7.77
C ALA A 192 3.08 15.51 -6.98
N ASP A 193 3.39 14.31 -7.48
CA ASP A 193 4.21 13.33 -6.75
C ASP A 193 5.66 13.25 -7.25
N ALA A 194 6.05 14.17 -8.13
CA ALA A 194 7.34 14.16 -8.80
C ALA A 194 8.47 14.59 -7.84
N PRO A 195 9.66 13.95 -7.89
CA PRO A 195 10.84 14.42 -7.18
C PRO A 195 11.34 15.75 -7.78
N ASP A 196 11.99 16.57 -6.94
CA ASP A 196 12.39 17.93 -7.30
C ASP A 196 13.28 17.98 -8.56
N ALA A 197 14.19 17.03 -8.71
CA ALA A 197 15.09 16.98 -9.87
C ALA A 197 14.41 16.70 -11.22
N ALA A 198 13.19 16.15 -11.20
CA ALA A 198 12.42 15.92 -12.42
C ALA A 198 11.63 17.16 -12.88
N LEU A 199 11.64 18.23 -12.08
CA LEU A 199 10.80 19.41 -12.27
C LEU A 199 11.66 20.67 -12.45
N ASP A 200 11.15 21.61 -13.23
CA ASP A 200 11.71 22.97 -13.26
C ASP A 200 11.28 23.77 -12.01
N GLU A 201 11.98 24.88 -11.72
CA GLU A 201 11.69 25.72 -10.53
C GLU A 201 10.23 26.20 -10.47
N ARG A 202 9.62 26.46 -11.63
CA ARG A 202 8.23 26.93 -11.72
C ARG A 202 7.24 25.82 -11.37
N MET A 203 7.48 24.59 -11.83
CA MET A 203 6.69 23.41 -11.54
C MET A 203 6.80 23.02 -10.07
N ILE A 204 7.99 23.13 -9.47
CA ILE A 204 8.19 22.93 -8.03
C ILE A 204 7.33 23.93 -7.25
N ALA A 205 7.41 25.22 -7.57
CA ALA A 205 6.60 26.24 -6.91
C ALA A 205 5.08 26.01 -7.10
N GLU A 206 4.64 25.52 -8.27
CA GLU A 206 3.25 25.17 -8.52
C GLU A 206 2.78 23.97 -7.69
N ARG A 207 3.61 22.93 -7.60
CA ARG A 207 3.39 21.74 -6.77
C ARG A 207 3.27 22.15 -5.31
N ASP A 208 4.27 22.82 -4.75
CA ASP A 208 4.32 23.18 -3.33
C ASP A 208 3.13 24.04 -2.93
N ARG A 209 2.73 24.98 -3.79
CA ARG A 209 1.52 25.78 -3.55
C ARG A 209 0.24 24.93 -3.59
N SER A 210 0.17 23.92 -4.45
CA SER A 210 -0.96 22.99 -4.51
C SER A 210 -1.01 22.09 -3.25
N TYR A 211 0.14 21.64 -2.75
CA TYR A 211 0.25 20.93 -1.47
C TYR A 211 -0.20 21.80 -0.30
N PHE A 212 0.27 23.04 -0.25
CA PHE A 212 -0.12 23.98 0.80
C PHE A 212 -1.64 24.21 0.82
N GLU A 213 -2.25 24.45 -0.35
CA GLU A 213 -3.71 24.64 -0.45
C GLU A 213 -4.48 23.37 -0.08
N ALA A 214 -4.03 22.21 -0.55
CA ALA A 214 -4.62 20.91 -0.23
C ALA A 214 -4.61 20.66 1.29
N TYR A 215 -3.43 20.65 1.92
CA TYR A 215 -3.34 20.32 3.34
C TYR A 215 -3.89 21.39 4.26
N ARG A 216 -3.95 22.66 3.83
CA ARG A 216 -4.69 23.69 4.56
C ARG A 216 -6.19 23.39 4.62
N LEU A 217 -6.79 22.96 3.50
CA LEU A 217 -8.19 22.56 3.46
C LEU A 217 -8.45 21.31 4.31
N LEU A 218 -7.58 20.30 4.17
CA LEU A 218 -7.68 19.07 4.97
C LEU A 218 -7.55 19.36 6.46
N GLY A 219 -6.57 20.18 6.86
CA GLY A 219 -6.37 20.60 8.24
C GLY A 219 -7.58 21.38 8.78
N GLY A 220 -8.16 22.28 7.98
CA GLY A 220 -9.39 22.99 8.35
C GLY A 220 -10.58 22.05 8.54
N LEU A 221 -10.73 21.05 7.68
CA LEU A 221 -11.77 20.03 7.80
C LEU A 221 -11.58 19.16 9.05
N ILE A 222 -10.35 18.68 9.31
CA ILE A 222 -10.02 17.90 10.51
C ILE A 222 -10.29 18.73 11.77
N LEU A 223 -9.87 20.00 11.81
CA LEU A 223 -10.14 20.89 12.94
C LEU A 223 -11.65 21.07 13.17
N THR A 224 -12.42 21.22 12.09
CA THR A 224 -13.88 21.35 12.15
C THR A 224 -14.52 20.07 12.71
N LEU A 225 -14.10 18.89 12.25
CA LEU A 225 -14.59 17.60 12.75
C LEU A 225 -14.21 17.36 14.21
N ALA A 226 -12.97 17.67 14.61
CA ALA A 226 -12.52 17.58 15.99
C ALA A 226 -13.31 18.53 16.91
N THR A 227 -13.58 19.75 16.44
CA THR A 227 -14.41 20.73 17.16
C THR A 227 -15.84 20.23 17.30
N ALA A 228 -16.42 19.66 16.23
CA ALA A 228 -17.76 19.09 16.26
C ALA A 228 -17.85 17.90 17.25
N LEU A 229 -16.82 17.04 17.29
CA LEU A 229 -16.74 15.95 18.25
C LEU A 229 -16.68 16.47 19.69
N MET A 230 -15.90 17.52 19.95
CA MET A 230 -15.84 18.16 21.27
C MET A 230 -17.19 18.76 21.67
N VAL A 231 -17.87 19.44 20.75
CA VAL A 231 -19.22 19.99 20.99
C VAL A 231 -20.22 18.87 21.29
N PHE A 232 -20.15 17.75 20.55
CA PHE A 232 -20.98 16.58 20.81
C PHE A 232 -20.76 16.00 22.21
N ALA A 233 -19.51 15.89 22.66
CA ALA A 233 -19.17 15.42 24.01
C ALA A 233 -19.77 16.36 25.08
N ILE A 234 -19.54 17.67 24.96
CA ILE A 234 -20.06 18.67 25.90
C ILE A 234 -21.60 18.62 25.98
N ILE A 235 -22.29 18.52 24.84
CA ILE A 235 -23.75 18.44 24.81
C ILE A 235 -24.26 17.14 25.41
N SER A 236 -23.56 16.02 25.19
CA SER A 236 -23.94 14.72 25.74
C SER A 236 -23.86 14.71 27.26
N ASP A 237 -22.80 15.29 27.82
CA ASP A 237 -22.62 15.41 29.28
C ASP A 237 -23.63 16.38 29.89
N ALA A 238 -23.89 17.51 29.23
CA ALA A 238 -24.88 18.47 29.71
C ALA A 238 -26.30 17.87 29.80
N ARG A 239 -26.57 16.80 29.03
CA ARG A 239 -27.85 16.08 29.04
C ARG A 239 -27.86 14.87 29.97
N ASN A 240 -26.70 14.34 30.35
CA ASN A 240 -26.59 13.10 31.11
C ASN A 240 -25.91 13.35 32.47
N THR A 241 -26.70 13.42 33.53
CA THR A 241 -26.22 13.65 34.91
C THR A 241 -25.87 12.36 35.67
N SER A 242 -25.66 11.24 34.97
CA SER A 242 -25.29 9.97 35.59
C SER A 242 -23.83 9.97 36.09
N VAL A 243 -23.51 9.07 37.02
CA VAL A 243 -22.16 8.95 37.62
C VAL A 243 -21.11 8.45 36.59
N ASP A 244 -21.56 7.82 35.51
CA ASP A 244 -20.74 7.30 34.41
C ASP A 244 -20.61 8.28 33.22
N ALA A 245 -20.82 9.59 33.44
CA ALA A 245 -20.95 10.61 32.39
C ALA A 245 -19.74 10.78 31.45
N PHE A 246 -18.57 10.18 31.75
CA PHE A 246 -17.35 10.35 30.95
C PHE A 246 -17.02 9.18 30.00
N TYR A 247 -17.97 8.28 29.75
CA TYR A 247 -17.80 7.16 28.82
C TYR A 247 -18.66 7.35 27.56
N TYR A 248 -18.01 7.55 26.41
CA TYR A 248 -18.69 7.67 25.11
C TYR A 248 -18.47 6.40 24.27
N ASN A 249 -19.53 5.62 24.08
CA ASN A 249 -19.50 4.46 23.18
C ASN A 249 -19.85 4.90 21.75
N LEU A 250 -18.89 4.75 20.83
CA LEU A 250 -19.11 4.90 19.40
C LEU A 250 -19.26 3.52 18.77
N GLU A 251 -20.51 3.07 18.62
CA GLU A 251 -20.83 1.79 17.99
C GLU A 251 -20.78 1.93 16.45
N LEU A 252 -19.59 1.73 15.88
CA LEU A 252 -19.39 1.75 14.43
C LEU A 252 -19.38 0.32 13.86
N THR A 253 -20.18 0.11 12.83
CA THR A 253 -20.16 -1.11 12.02
C THR A 253 -18.90 -1.16 11.13
N TRP A 254 -18.51 -2.36 10.69
CA TRP A 254 -17.38 -2.54 9.78
C TRP A 254 -17.43 -1.64 8.52
N PRO A 255 -18.59 -1.49 7.83
CA PRO A 255 -18.70 -0.61 6.67
C PRO A 255 -18.50 0.87 7.01
N GLN A 256 -18.95 1.33 8.17
CA GLN A 256 -18.72 2.70 8.64
C GLN A 256 -17.23 2.95 8.93
N VAL A 257 -16.55 1.99 9.56
CA VAL A 257 -15.09 2.05 9.78
C VAL A 257 -14.35 2.11 8.44
N GLN A 258 -14.74 1.28 7.47
CA GLN A 258 -14.21 1.33 6.11
C GLN A 258 -14.44 2.70 5.45
N GLY A 259 -15.63 3.27 5.57
CA GLY A 259 -15.95 4.61 5.06
C GLY A 259 -15.02 5.68 5.65
N LEU A 260 -14.79 5.67 6.97
CA LEU A 260 -13.87 6.60 7.64
C LEU A 260 -12.42 6.43 7.18
N PHE A 261 -11.98 5.19 7.00
CA PHE A 261 -10.65 4.90 6.49
C PHE A 261 -10.49 5.46 5.07
N TRP A 262 -11.41 5.12 4.16
CA TRP A 262 -11.30 5.47 2.75
C TRP A 262 -11.54 6.95 2.45
N ILE A 263 -12.39 7.65 3.20
CA ILE A 263 -12.51 9.12 3.07
C ILE A 263 -11.20 9.80 3.47
N THR A 264 -10.59 9.37 4.57
CA THR A 264 -9.35 9.96 5.08
C THR A 264 -8.19 9.64 4.15
N PHE A 265 -8.01 8.36 3.82
CA PHE A 265 -6.93 7.87 2.98
C PHE A 265 -7.07 8.37 1.53
N GLY A 266 -8.28 8.32 0.96
CA GLY A 266 -8.58 8.80 -0.39
C GLY A 266 -8.28 10.29 -0.54
N TYR A 267 -8.73 11.14 0.39
CA TYR A 267 -8.37 12.55 0.36
C TYR A 267 -6.87 12.77 0.57
N ALA A 268 -6.23 12.10 1.54
CA ALA A 268 -4.79 12.25 1.77
C ALA A 268 -3.95 11.99 0.49
N MET A 269 -4.35 11.01 -0.32
CA MET A 269 -3.66 10.66 -1.57
C MET A 269 -4.02 11.54 -2.77
N MET A 270 -5.29 11.96 -2.88
CA MET A 270 -5.80 12.58 -4.11
C MET A 270 -5.81 14.11 -4.04
N LEU A 271 -5.88 14.70 -2.85
CA LEU A 271 -6.08 16.13 -2.64
C LEU A 271 -5.00 17.02 -3.30
N PRO A 272 -3.69 16.68 -3.26
CA PRO A 272 -2.68 17.47 -3.97
C PRO A 272 -2.92 17.50 -5.50
N SER A 273 -3.24 16.34 -6.09
CA SER A 273 -3.56 16.23 -7.51
C SER A 273 -4.86 16.95 -7.87
N MET A 274 -5.89 16.89 -7.00
CA MET A 274 -7.13 17.64 -7.19
C MET A 274 -6.90 19.15 -7.15
N ALA A 275 -6.15 19.63 -6.16
CA ALA A 275 -5.83 21.05 -6.00
C ALA A 275 -5.06 21.58 -7.22
N MET A 276 -4.04 20.85 -7.67
CA MET A 276 -3.28 21.20 -8.86
C MET A 276 -4.17 21.21 -10.11
N ALA A 277 -4.96 20.16 -10.34
CA ALA A 277 -5.88 20.09 -11.48
C ALA A 277 -6.86 21.27 -11.49
N TRP A 278 -7.45 21.60 -10.34
CA TRP A 278 -8.38 22.72 -10.18
C TRP A 278 -7.74 24.09 -10.42
N ARG A 279 -6.48 24.29 -10.02
CA ARG A 279 -5.75 25.54 -10.29
C ARG A 279 -5.43 25.68 -11.78
N GLN A 280 -5.01 24.60 -12.43
CA GLN A 280 -4.72 24.60 -13.86
C GLN A 280 -5.96 24.92 -14.70
N THR A 281 -7.15 24.42 -14.31
CA THR A 281 -8.40 24.77 -15.01
C THR A 281 -8.74 26.25 -14.87
N ARG A 282 -8.59 26.83 -13.68
CA ARG A 282 -8.86 28.26 -13.44
C ARG A 282 -7.93 29.17 -14.24
N ARG A 283 -6.64 28.85 -14.32
CA ARG A 283 -5.67 29.64 -15.12
C ARG A 283 -6.02 29.64 -16.60
N GLN A 284 -6.38 28.47 -17.16
CA GLN A 284 -6.74 28.37 -18.58
C GLN A 284 -8.00 29.18 -18.93
N GLN A 285 -8.93 29.35 -18.00
CA GLN A 285 -10.11 30.19 -18.19
C GLN A 285 -9.82 31.69 -18.16
N GLN A 286 -8.72 32.13 -17.54
CA GLN A 286 -8.33 33.55 -17.49
C GLN A 286 -7.64 34.02 -18.79
N HIS A 287 -7.26 33.08 -19.67
CA HIS A 287 -6.60 33.34 -20.94
C HIS A 287 -7.51 33.11 -22.16
N LEU A 288 -8.80 32.81 -21.93
CA LEU A 288 -9.85 32.67 -22.93
C LEU A 288 -10.81 33.86 -22.83
#